data_AF-A0A5S3SAI3-F1
#
_entry.id   AF-A0A5S3SAI3-F1
#
_cell.length_a   1.000
_cell.length_b   1.000
_cell.length_c   1.000
_cell.angle_alpha   90.00
_cell.angle_beta   90.00
_cell.angle_gamma   90.00
#
_symmetry.space_group_name_H-M   'P 1'
#
loop_
_entity.id
_entity.type
_entity.pdbx_description
1 polymer ?
#
loop_
_entity_poly.entity_id
_entity_poly.type
_entity_poly.pdbx_seq_one_letter_code
_entity_poly.pdbx_strand_id
1 'polypeptide(L)'
;PVEQNIKTFESELKRIYGASEFASYPDDVKLALFDLIFNLGMTKLKGTFPNFNKYMKAQDFKKAAIESNRKDVSAERNAYVRNLLANAK
;
A
#
# COMPACT_ATOMS: atom_id res chain seq x y z
N PRO A 1 4.19 -14.71 -15.74
CA PRO A 1 4.99 -15.08 -14.55
C PRO A 1 4.83 -14.05 -13.43
N VAL A 2 4.97 -14.47 -12.17
CA VAL A 2 4.81 -13.60 -10.98
C VAL A 2 5.67 -12.32 -11.06
N GLU A 3 6.88 -12.43 -11.60
CA GLU A 3 7.81 -11.30 -11.77
C GLU A 3 7.27 -10.17 -12.66
N GLN A 4 6.51 -10.49 -13.70
CA GLN A 4 5.91 -9.47 -14.58
C GLN A 4 4.84 -8.67 -13.82
N ASN A 5 4.11 -9.32 -12.91
CA ASN A 5 3.08 -8.66 -12.10
C ASN A 5 3.72 -7.69 -11.10
N ILE A 6 4.86 -8.06 -10.50
CA ILE A 6 5.59 -7.19 -9.56
C ILE A 6 6.00 -5.88 -10.25
N LYS A 7 6.61 -5.95 -11.44
CA LYS A 7 7.03 -4.75 -12.19
C LYS A 7 5.85 -3.86 -12.58
N THR A 8 4.72 -4.46 -12.96
CA THR A 8 3.48 -3.73 -13.26
C THR A 8 2.96 -3.00 -12.02
N PHE A 9 2.82 -3.71 -10.91
CA PHE A 9 2.35 -3.13 -9.66
C PHE A 9 3.28 -2.04 -9.13
N GLU A 10 4.59 -2.25 -9.21
CA GLU A 10 5.57 -1.23 -8.84
C GLU A 10 5.38 0.05 -9.67
N SER A 11 5.19 -0.10 -10.98
CA SER A 11 4.96 1.04 -11.89
C SER A 11 3.64 1.76 -11.56
N GLU A 12 2.59 1.03 -11.19
CA GLU A 12 1.32 1.59 -10.76
C GLU A 12 1.41 2.30 -9.41
N LEU A 13 2.12 1.73 -8.44
CA LEU A 13 2.39 2.36 -7.14
C LEU A 13 3.20 3.65 -7.31
N LYS A 14 4.23 3.64 -8.16
CA LYS A 14 4.99 4.85 -8.53
C LYS A 14 4.10 5.92 -9.19
N ARG A 15 3.08 5.54 -9.96
CA ARG A 15 2.09 6.48 -10.52
C ARG A 15 1.15 7.07 -9.45
N ILE A 16 0.82 6.31 -8.41
CA ILE A 16 -0.07 6.80 -7.32
C ILE A 16 0.69 7.75 -6.38
N TYR A 17 1.90 7.35 -5.97
CA TYR A 17 2.63 7.99 -4.87
C TYR A 17 3.80 8.87 -5.31
N GLY A 18 4.26 8.76 -6.56
CA GLY A 18 5.49 9.40 -7.05
C GLY A 18 6.66 8.42 -7.07
N ALA A 19 7.48 8.46 -8.12
CA ALA A 19 8.56 7.49 -8.29
C ALA A 19 9.67 7.66 -7.23
N SER A 20 10.04 8.91 -6.94
CA SER A 20 11.06 9.26 -5.95
C SER A 20 10.57 8.99 -4.52
N GLU A 21 9.34 9.41 -4.22
CA GLU A 21 8.71 9.21 -2.92
C GLU A 21 8.54 7.71 -2.64
N PHE A 22 8.00 6.95 -3.59
CA PHE A 22 7.84 5.50 -3.42
C PHE A 22 9.18 4.79 -3.22
N ALA A 23 10.24 5.21 -3.93
CA ALA A 23 11.57 4.64 -3.74
C ALA A 23 12.11 4.89 -2.31
N SER A 24 11.76 6.04 -1.71
CA SER A 24 12.14 6.39 -0.34
C SER A 24 11.35 5.67 0.76
N TYR A 25 10.24 5.01 0.44
CA TYR A 25 9.43 4.32 1.45
C TYR A 25 10.19 3.14 2.07
N PRO A 26 10.01 2.87 3.38
CA PRO A 26 10.52 1.67 4.03
C PRO A 26 10.04 0.39 3.33
N ASP A 27 10.82 -0.68 3.44
CA ASP A 27 10.50 -1.95 2.79
C ASP A 27 9.19 -2.55 3.30
N ASP A 28 8.88 -2.42 4.60
CA ASP A 28 7.61 -2.84 5.19
C ASP A 28 6.41 -2.09 4.57
N VAL A 29 6.59 -0.79 4.29
CA VAL A 29 5.56 0.03 3.64
C VAL A 29 5.37 -0.41 2.18
N LYS A 30 6.46 -0.68 1.46
CA LYS A 30 6.38 -1.22 0.09
C LYS A 30 5.69 -2.58 0.07
N LEU A 31 6.00 -3.46 1.01
CA LEU A 31 5.38 -4.78 1.13
C LEU A 31 3.87 -4.69 1.39
N ALA A 32 3.46 -3.78 2.27
CA ALA A 32 2.05 -3.46 2.52
C ALA A 32 1.34 -2.97 1.25
N LEU A 33 1.97 -2.07 0.49
CA LEU A 33 1.43 -1.54 -0.77
C LEU A 33 1.32 -2.61 -1.86
N PHE A 34 2.31 -3.51 -1.97
CA PHE A 34 2.25 -4.64 -2.88
C PHE A 34 1.10 -5.60 -2.53
N ASP A 35 0.87 -5.88 -1.24
CA ASP A 35 -0.30 -6.66 -0.84
C ASP A 35 -1.62 -5.96 -1.19
N LEU A 36 -1.72 -4.67 -0.91
CA LEU A 36 -2.91 -3.89 -1.23
C LEU A 36 -3.21 -3.90 -2.72
N ILE A 37 -2.23 -3.59 -3.58
CA ILE A 37 -2.44 -3.52 -5.03
C ILE A 37 -2.64 -4.89 -5.67
N PHE A 38 -2.04 -5.96 -5.14
CA PHE A 38 -2.29 -7.33 -5.59
C PHE A 38 -3.76 -7.74 -5.38
N ASN A 39 -4.34 -7.39 -4.23
CA ASN A 39 -5.71 -7.75 -3.89
C ASN A 39 -6.77 -6.79 -4.47
N LEU A 40 -6.44 -5.51 -4.62
CA LEU A 40 -7.39 -4.47 -5.02
C LEU A 40 -7.26 -4.05 -6.48
N GLY A 41 -6.05 -4.12 -7.04
CA GLY A 41 -5.66 -3.41 -8.24
C GLY A 41 -5.51 -1.89 -8.02
N MET A 42 -4.83 -1.23 -8.96
CA MET A 42 -4.55 0.21 -8.91
C MET A 42 -5.81 1.07 -8.74
N THR A 43 -6.88 0.78 -9.51
CA THR A 43 -8.09 1.61 -9.53
C THR A 43 -8.77 1.66 -8.17
N LYS A 44 -8.97 0.50 -7.52
CA LYS A 44 -9.60 0.45 -6.19
C LYS A 44 -8.70 1.05 -5.12
N LEU A 45 -7.39 0.76 -5.14
CA LEU A 45 -6.43 1.34 -4.20
C LEU A 45 -6.44 2.87 -4.26
N LYS A 46 -6.42 3.45 -5.46
CA LYS A 46 -6.44 4.90 -5.66
C LYS A 46 -7.78 5.53 -5.29
N GLY A 47 -8.90 4.92 -5.71
CA GLY A 47 -10.23 5.54 -5.64
C GLY A 47 -10.99 5.29 -4.33
N THR A 48 -10.75 4.17 -3.65
CA THR A 48 -11.57 3.74 -2.50
C THR A 48 -10.97 4.17 -1.16
N PHE A 49 -9.68 4.49 -1.13
CA PHE A 49 -8.94 4.77 0.11
C PHE A 49 -8.35 6.20 0.12
N PRO A 50 -9.18 7.26 0.07
CA PRO A 50 -8.69 8.64 -0.02
C PRO A 50 -7.85 9.07 1.19
N ASN A 51 -8.28 8.71 2.42
CA ASN A 51 -7.54 9.05 3.64
C ASN A 51 -6.22 8.27 3.73
N PHE A 52 -6.24 6.97 3.44
CA PHE A 52 -5.02 6.17 3.32
C PHE A 52 -4.01 6.83 2.39
N ASN A 53 -4.42 7.16 1.17
CA ASN A 53 -3.54 7.76 0.16
C ASN A 53 -3.04 9.15 0.58
N LYS A 54 -3.87 9.94 1.27
CA LYS A 54 -3.45 11.21 1.88
C LYS A 54 -2.32 10.99 2.90
N TYR A 55 -2.47 10.04 3.81
CA TYR A 55 -1.46 9.76 4.83
C TYR A 55 -0.18 9.13 4.25
N MET A 56 -0.30 8.25 3.25
CA MET A 56 0.86 7.70 2.53
C MET A 56 1.71 8.80 1.89
N LYS A 57 1.07 9.76 1.22
CA LYS A 57 1.78 10.91 0.61
C LYS A 57 2.41 11.84 1.65
N ALA A 58 1.81 11.94 2.83
CA ALA A 58 2.38 12.65 3.97
C ALA A 58 3.41 11.82 4.76
N GLN A 59 3.70 10.58 4.34
CA GLN A 59 4.52 9.61 5.06
C GLN A 59 4.09 9.35 6.51
N ASP A 60 2.82 9.60 6.83
CA ASP A 60 2.21 9.27 8.13
C ASP A 60 1.71 7.82 8.11
N PHE A 61 2.67 6.87 8.04
CA PHE A 61 2.37 5.45 7.86
C PHE A 61 1.54 4.86 9.02
N LYS A 62 1.68 5.42 10.23
CA LYS A 62 0.88 5.02 11.39
C LYS A 62 -0.60 5.35 11.20
N LYS A 63 -0.93 6.53 10.64
CA LYS A 63 -2.33 6.82 10.28
C LYS A 63 -2.78 6.06 9.04
N ALA A 64 -1.91 5.84 8.07
CA ALA A 64 -2.22 4.98 6.93
C ALA A 64 -2.61 3.56 7.40
N ALA A 65 -1.95 3.01 8.43
CA ALA A 65 -2.27 1.71 9.01
C ALA A 65 -3.72 1.61 9.55
N ILE A 66 -4.28 2.71 10.04
CA ILE A 66 -5.67 2.76 10.54
C ILE A 66 -6.66 2.71 9.37
N GLU A 67 -6.30 3.33 8.25
CA GLU A 67 -7.13 3.47 7.05
C GLU A 67 -6.99 2.30 6.06
N SER A 68 -6.13 1.31 6.33
CA SER A 68 -5.79 0.24 5.37
C SER A 68 -6.76 -0.96 5.33
N ASN A 69 -7.83 -0.93 6.14
CA ASN A 69 -8.72 -2.08 6.30
C ASN A 69 -9.59 -2.35 5.06
N ARG A 70 -9.60 -3.59 4.57
CA ARG A 70 -10.36 -4.02 3.38
C ARG A 70 -11.49 -4.97 3.76
N LYS A 71 -12.62 -4.89 3.05
CA LYS A 71 -13.79 -5.76 3.30
C LYS A 71 -13.66 -7.17 2.69
N ASP A 72 -12.90 -7.30 1.61
CA ASP A 72 -12.88 -8.51 0.77
C ASP A 72 -11.72 -9.48 1.11
N VAL A 73 -11.05 -9.29 2.25
CA VAL A 73 -9.93 -10.13 2.69
C VAL A 73 -10.09 -10.51 4.17
N SER A 74 -9.35 -11.53 4.63
CA SER A 74 -9.43 -11.99 6.01
C SER A 74 -8.95 -10.94 7.02
N ALA A 75 -9.43 -11.07 8.26
CA ALA A 75 -9.02 -10.20 9.37
C ALA A 75 -7.50 -10.28 9.63
N GLU A 76 -6.91 -11.47 9.49
CA GLU A 76 -5.47 -11.71 9.64
C GLU A 76 -4.69 -10.97 8.55
N ARG A 77 -5.18 -10.96 7.30
CA ARG A 77 -4.52 -10.23 6.21
C ARG A 77 -4.61 -8.72 6.40
N ASN A 78 -5.72 -8.23 6.92
CA ASN A 78 -5.84 -6.83 7.31
C ASN A 78 -4.90 -6.48 8.48
N ALA A 79 -4.82 -7.33 9.50
CA ALA A 79 -3.91 -7.14 10.63
C ALA A 79 -2.44 -7.15 10.17
N TYR A 80 -2.07 -8.04 9.25
CA TYR A 80 -0.75 -8.09 8.65
C TYR A 80 -0.35 -6.76 8.00
N VAL A 81 -1.16 -6.24 7.07
CA VAL A 81 -0.89 -4.95 6.40
C VAL A 81 -0.83 -3.80 7.40
N ARG A 82 -1.76 -3.78 8.35
CA ARG A 82 -1.78 -2.75 9.40
C ARG A 82 -0.49 -2.79 10.24
N ASN A 83 0.00 -3.98 10.59
CA ASN A 83 1.22 -4.12 11.39
C ASN A 83 2.48 -3.71 10.63
N LEU A 84 2.58 -4.01 9.33
CA LEU A 84 3.68 -3.52 8.50
C LEU A 84 3.74 -1.99 8.51
N LEU A 85 2.61 -1.33 8.27
CA LEU A 85 2.54 0.14 8.22
C LEU A 85 2.79 0.79 9.59
N ALA A 86 2.25 0.21 10.66
CA ALA A 86 2.36 0.77 12.01
C ALA A 86 3.78 0.66 12.60
N ASN A 87 4.55 -0.34 12.18
CA ASN A 87 5.88 -0.65 12.71
C ASN A 87 7.03 -0.36 11.73
N ALA A 88 6.72 0.18 10.54
CA ALA A 88 7.72 0.58 9.57
C ALA A 88 8.76 1.53 10.18
N LYS A 89 10.03 1.29 9.89
CA LYS A 89 11.18 2.03 10.39
C LYS A 89 11.81 2.89 9.29
#